data_AF-A0A372NXB3-F1
#
_entry.id   AF-A0A372NXB3-F1
#
_cell.length_a   1.000
_cell.length_b   1.000
_cell.length_c   1.000
_cell.angle_alpha   90.00
_cell.angle_beta   90.00
_cell.angle_gamma   90.00
#
_symmetry.space_group_name_H-M   'P 1'
#
loop_
_entity.id
_entity.type
_entity.pdbx_description
1 polymer ?
#
loop_
_entity_poly.entity_id
_entity_poly.type
_entity_poly.pdbx_seq_one_letter_code
_entity_poly.pdbx_strand_id
1 'polypeptide(L)'
;MAENYFGQTDTGRVRSNNEDTFIARKIMRDKLVLASVIDGVGGYNGGEVAAQIAHDVFVERLSNPQTNIIESMIEAFKQASRNIADKKAEDKELESMACVATMAIADVENNRFYYAHVGDTRLYLLRDQSLVKISKDHSFVGFLEDSGRLTEDAAMNHPKRNEINKALGFSNMIETDDSFVETGESPFLPGDLLLLCSDGLTDLVDKEGILSILTLNVSLQEKARELITAANNNGGRDNVTVVLVQNDKQRNQPQAVAPVTNQVKRAEEDDEQKERSHHQHTDQPKTKPEPQMRKSGNSGLTVILGLLCLLFLGTTVWLFMKGQSVNKAALPVADSARLRNDNEVKLQDAIDAFKGDTLVLADTAFKQPVILSDTLHIDQDTLYIKAKGNFVLQRDTSYKGPAVVLGKDTKIIGLENIKFKDFDVAINLGNTDLTLCNVQFNNCKLPVQNNLMLGADKNITTRIPAVKPQADTAKPKTPAKPNGSR
;
A
#
# COMPACT_ATOMS: atom_id res chain seq x y z
N MET A 1 2.52 -37.22 8.66
CA MET A 1 1.97 -35.86 8.88
C MET A 1 2.68 -34.97 7.88
N ALA A 2 1.96 -34.16 7.11
CA ALA A 2 2.65 -33.19 6.25
C ALA A 2 3.41 -32.22 7.15
N GLU A 3 4.68 -31.96 6.87
CA GLU A 3 5.43 -30.94 7.61
C GLU A 3 4.76 -29.58 7.36
N ASN A 4 4.43 -28.88 8.44
CA ASN A 4 3.79 -27.57 8.39
C ASN A 4 4.80 -26.43 8.19
N TYR A 5 6.02 -26.76 7.77
CA TYR A 5 7.03 -25.84 7.31
C TYR A 5 7.89 -26.52 6.24
N PHE A 6 8.52 -25.73 5.38
CA PHE A 6 9.47 -26.21 4.39
C PHE A 6 10.40 -25.07 3.97
N GLY A 7 11.69 -25.35 3.74
CA GLY A 7 12.64 -24.37 3.26
C GLY A 7 13.46 -24.91 2.10
N GLN A 8 13.79 -24.04 1.14
CA GLN A 8 14.60 -24.39 -0.01
C GLN A 8 15.41 -23.18 -0.48
N THR A 9 16.62 -23.45 -0.96
CA THR A 9 17.50 -22.46 -1.59
C THR A 9 18.03 -22.99 -2.92
N ASP A 10 18.28 -22.10 -3.87
CA ASP A 10 18.85 -22.39 -5.18
C ASP A 10 19.83 -21.28 -5.57
N THR A 11 20.95 -21.65 -6.18
CA THR A 11 22.00 -20.71 -6.60
C THR A 11 21.52 -19.72 -7.66
N GLY A 12 20.41 -20.00 -8.35
CA GLY A 12 19.98 -19.26 -9.52
C GLY A 12 20.65 -19.77 -10.79
N ARG A 13 20.48 -19.03 -11.89
CA ARG A 13 21.03 -19.37 -13.21
C ARG A 13 22.33 -18.63 -13.53
N VAL A 14 22.56 -17.47 -12.91
CA VAL A 14 23.67 -16.57 -13.25
C VAL A 14 24.83 -16.66 -12.26
N ARG A 15 24.55 -16.84 -10.97
CA ARG A 15 25.58 -16.93 -9.93
C ARG A 15 26.28 -18.28 -9.95
N SER A 16 27.54 -18.32 -9.52
CA SER A 16 28.34 -19.55 -9.39
C SER A 16 28.42 -20.08 -7.96
N ASN A 17 28.01 -19.26 -6.98
CA ASN A 17 28.00 -19.59 -5.56
C ASN A 17 26.65 -19.21 -4.96
N ASN A 18 26.25 -19.94 -3.91
CA ASN A 18 25.08 -19.59 -3.11
C ASN A 18 25.54 -18.95 -1.81
N GLU A 19 25.28 -17.66 -1.66
CA GLU A 19 25.55 -16.87 -0.45
C GLU A 19 24.34 -16.83 0.48
N ASP A 20 23.18 -17.33 0.04
CA ASP A 20 22.01 -17.51 0.88
C ASP A 20 22.10 -18.78 1.74
N THR A 21 21.44 -18.72 2.90
CA THR A 21 21.08 -19.89 3.69
C THR A 21 19.72 -19.68 4.36
N PHE A 22 19.18 -20.74 4.97
CA PHE A 22 17.90 -20.68 5.65
C PHE A 22 17.83 -21.59 6.87
N ILE A 23 16.85 -21.30 7.73
CA ILE A 23 16.46 -22.16 8.86
C ILE A 23 15.00 -22.51 8.66
N ALA A 24 14.65 -23.79 8.80
CA ALA A 24 13.28 -24.26 8.84
C ALA A 24 13.21 -25.51 9.74
N ARG A 25 12.94 -25.32 11.03
CA ARG A 25 12.96 -26.43 12.00
C ARG A 25 12.09 -26.17 13.22
N LYS A 26 11.72 -27.25 13.88
CA LYS A 26 11.09 -27.18 15.21
C LYS A 26 12.11 -26.92 16.31
N ILE A 27 11.68 -26.16 17.33
CA ILE A 27 12.44 -25.84 18.55
C ILE A 27 11.55 -26.04 19.79
N MET A 28 12.11 -25.89 21.00
CA MET A 28 11.37 -26.05 22.27
C MET A 28 10.55 -27.35 22.38
N ARG A 29 11.15 -28.49 22.00
CA ARG A 29 10.48 -29.81 21.97
C ARG A 29 9.23 -29.80 21.10
N ASP A 30 9.38 -29.37 19.86
CA ASP A 30 8.34 -29.38 18.83
C ASP A 30 7.16 -28.41 19.00
N LYS A 31 7.27 -27.46 19.93
CA LYS A 31 6.21 -26.47 20.21
C LYS A 31 6.21 -25.28 19.28
N LEU A 32 7.41 -24.82 18.87
CA LEU A 32 7.56 -23.66 18.00
C LEU A 32 8.30 -24.06 16.73
N VAL A 33 8.06 -23.31 15.66
CA VAL A 33 8.80 -23.42 14.40
C VAL A 33 9.68 -22.18 14.25
N LEU A 34 11.00 -22.39 14.17
CA LEU A 34 11.97 -21.37 13.80
C LEU A 34 12.16 -21.40 12.29
N ALA A 35 11.87 -20.27 11.65
CA ALA A 35 12.06 -20.03 10.23
C ALA A 35 12.96 -18.80 10.04
N SER A 36 13.92 -18.86 9.12
CA SER A 36 14.76 -17.71 8.77
C SER A 36 15.22 -17.81 7.33
N VAL A 37 15.31 -16.69 6.64
CA VAL A 37 16.11 -16.53 5.42
C VAL A 37 17.24 -15.56 5.74
N ILE A 38 18.44 -15.91 5.28
CA ILE A 38 19.66 -15.16 5.51
C ILE A 38 20.37 -15.05 4.16
N ASP A 39 20.63 -13.83 3.72
CA ASP A 39 21.26 -13.54 2.44
C ASP A 39 22.61 -12.87 2.71
N GLY A 40 23.66 -13.49 2.18
CA GLY A 40 25.04 -13.03 2.31
C GLY A 40 25.35 -11.95 1.27
N VAL A 41 25.73 -10.77 1.76
CA VAL A 41 26.13 -9.64 0.91
C VAL A 41 27.65 -9.49 0.92
N GLY A 42 28.28 -9.69 -0.25
CA GLY A 42 29.73 -9.53 -0.42
C GLY A 42 30.16 -9.52 -1.89
N GLY A 43 30.48 -8.35 -2.44
CA GLY A 43 30.82 -8.20 -3.86
C GLY A 43 32.12 -8.88 -4.34
N TYR A 44 32.90 -9.49 -3.45
CA TYR A 44 34.14 -10.20 -3.82
C TYR A 44 34.40 -11.49 -3.03
N ASN A 45 34.14 -11.56 -1.71
CA ASN A 45 34.29 -12.77 -0.87
C ASN A 45 33.48 -12.68 0.45
N GLY A 46 32.93 -13.81 0.91
CA GLY A 46 32.56 -14.02 2.31
C GLY A 46 31.08 -13.85 2.67
N GLY A 47 30.20 -13.54 1.72
CA GLY A 47 28.75 -13.44 1.98
C GLY A 47 28.21 -14.74 2.59
N GLU A 48 28.60 -15.88 2.02
CA GLU A 48 28.27 -17.21 2.50
C GLU A 48 28.79 -17.48 3.92
N VAL A 49 29.95 -16.92 4.28
CA VAL A 49 30.54 -17.05 5.62
C VAL A 49 29.73 -16.23 6.63
N ALA A 50 29.37 -14.99 6.30
CA ALA A 50 28.53 -14.14 7.15
C ALA A 50 27.14 -14.75 7.34
N ALA A 51 26.54 -15.27 6.27
CA ALA A 51 25.24 -15.94 6.32
C ALA A 51 25.29 -17.20 7.19
N GLN A 52 26.34 -18.01 7.07
CA GLN A 52 26.54 -19.21 7.89
C GLN A 52 26.76 -18.88 9.37
N ILE A 53 27.54 -17.85 9.69
CA ILE A 53 27.72 -17.39 11.08
C ILE A 53 26.38 -16.99 11.69
N ALA A 54 25.57 -16.22 10.98
CA ALA A 54 24.25 -15.83 11.46
C ALA A 54 23.33 -17.04 11.64
N HIS A 55 23.33 -17.98 10.69
CA HIS A 55 22.59 -19.24 10.79
C HIS A 55 22.92 -20.00 12.08
N ASP A 56 24.21 -20.22 12.34
CA ASP A 56 24.65 -21.03 13.48
C ASP A 56 24.31 -20.37 14.81
N VAL A 57 24.50 -19.05 14.91
CA VAL A 57 24.11 -18.28 16.10
C VAL A 57 22.60 -18.35 16.34
N PHE A 58 21.79 -18.20 15.29
CA PHE A 58 20.33 -18.26 15.40
C PHE A 58 19.87 -19.64 15.87
N VAL A 59 20.42 -20.71 15.30
CA VAL A 59 20.11 -22.08 15.71
C VAL A 59 20.51 -22.32 17.17
N GLU A 60 21.71 -21.91 17.57
CA GLU A 60 22.21 -22.12 18.94
C GLU A 60 21.36 -21.35 19.96
N ARG A 61 21.21 -20.03 19.75
CA ARG A 61 20.57 -19.13 20.73
C ARG A 61 19.06 -19.36 20.85
N LEU A 62 18.41 -19.81 19.79
CA LEU A 62 16.96 -19.96 19.72
C LEU A 62 16.51 -21.42 19.78
N SER A 63 17.39 -22.38 20.06
CA SER A 63 16.99 -23.76 20.33
C SER A 63 16.06 -23.88 21.56
N ASN A 64 16.26 -23.00 22.54
CA ASN A 64 15.42 -22.88 23.74
C ASN A 64 15.35 -21.40 24.19
N PRO A 65 14.56 -20.55 23.50
CA PRO A 65 14.47 -19.13 23.82
C PRO A 65 13.97 -18.91 25.25
N GLN A 66 14.38 -17.79 25.84
CA GLN A 66 13.91 -17.37 27.16
C GLN A 66 12.44 -16.96 27.09
N THR A 67 11.83 -16.65 28.24
CA THR A 67 10.40 -16.28 28.34
C THR A 67 10.01 -15.15 27.38
N ASN A 68 10.92 -14.20 27.12
CA ASN A 68 10.72 -13.18 26.09
C ASN A 68 11.37 -13.61 24.76
N ILE A 69 10.52 -14.04 23.82
CA ILE A 69 10.94 -14.50 22.49
C ILE A 69 11.56 -13.35 21.67
N ILE A 70 10.97 -12.16 21.69
CA ILE A 70 11.47 -11.00 20.91
C ILE A 70 12.87 -10.60 21.40
N GLU A 71 13.07 -10.48 22.71
CA GLU A 71 14.40 -10.17 23.27
C GLU A 71 15.42 -11.26 22.90
N SER A 72 15.02 -12.54 22.92
CA SER A 72 15.89 -13.64 22.50
C SER A 72 16.30 -13.52 21.03
N MET A 73 15.38 -13.09 20.15
CA MET A 73 15.67 -12.84 18.73
C MET A 73 16.61 -11.64 18.54
N ILE A 74 16.38 -10.53 19.24
CA ILE A 74 17.25 -9.34 19.18
C ILE A 74 18.69 -9.69 19.60
N GLU A 75 18.84 -10.41 20.72
CA GLU A 75 20.17 -10.82 21.20
C GLU A 75 20.84 -11.82 20.24
N ALA A 76 20.08 -12.66 19.54
CA ALA A 76 20.62 -13.53 18.50
C ALA A 76 21.17 -12.71 17.31
N PHE A 77 20.44 -11.68 16.85
CA PHE A 77 20.90 -10.77 15.79
C PHE A 77 22.16 -9.97 16.21
N LYS A 78 22.18 -9.45 17.45
CA LYS A 78 23.38 -8.78 17.99
C LYS A 78 24.58 -9.72 18.06
N GLN A 79 24.39 -10.92 18.60
CA GLN A 79 25.47 -11.90 18.70
C GLN A 79 25.99 -12.32 17.32
N ALA A 80 25.10 -12.52 16.34
CA ALA A 80 25.50 -12.81 14.96
C ALA A 80 26.35 -11.67 14.38
N SER A 81 25.94 -10.42 14.55
CA SER A 81 26.71 -9.26 14.09
C SER A 81 28.08 -9.14 14.78
N ARG A 82 28.17 -9.47 16.08
CA ARG A 82 29.46 -9.51 16.80
C ARG A 82 30.38 -10.59 16.25
N ASN A 83 29.88 -11.81 16.06
CA ASN A 83 30.67 -12.91 15.52
C ASN A 83 31.17 -12.62 14.09
N ILE A 84 30.34 -11.97 13.26
CA ILE A 84 30.74 -11.51 11.93
C ILE A 84 31.86 -10.46 12.05
N ALA A 85 31.73 -9.48 12.95
CA ALA A 85 32.76 -8.46 13.18
C ALA A 85 34.09 -9.05 13.69
N ASP A 86 34.03 -10.02 14.60
CA ASP A 86 35.22 -10.73 15.10
C ASP A 86 35.92 -11.47 13.96
N LYS A 87 35.16 -12.18 13.13
CA LYS A 87 35.71 -12.92 11.99
C LYS A 87 36.34 -11.99 10.94
N LYS A 88 35.78 -10.79 10.71
CA LYS A 88 36.40 -9.75 9.88
C LYS A 88 37.74 -9.27 10.43
N ALA A 89 37.85 -9.16 11.76
CA ALA A 89 39.08 -8.73 12.41
C ALA A 89 40.18 -9.80 12.32
N GLU A 90 39.80 -11.08 12.29
CA GLU A 90 40.73 -12.21 12.12
C GLU A 90 41.23 -12.38 10.69
N ASP A 91 40.34 -12.19 9.70
CA ASP A 91 40.63 -12.47 8.29
C ASP A 91 40.33 -11.26 7.40
N LYS A 92 41.40 -10.65 6.88
CA LYS A 92 41.31 -9.48 6.01
C LYS A 92 40.63 -9.76 4.67
N GLU A 93 40.64 -11.01 4.19
CA GLU A 93 39.95 -11.35 2.94
C GLU A 93 38.42 -11.28 3.09
N LEU A 94 37.92 -11.31 4.33
CA LEU A 94 36.51 -11.26 4.68
C LEU A 94 36.06 -9.89 5.20
N GLU A 95 36.89 -8.85 5.14
CA GLU A 95 36.59 -7.53 5.73
C GLU A 95 35.23 -6.94 5.26
N SER A 96 34.85 -7.25 4.01
CA SER A 96 33.60 -6.77 3.40
C SER A 96 32.38 -7.67 3.62
N MET A 97 32.53 -8.84 4.25
CA MET A 97 31.41 -9.79 4.39
C MET A 97 30.28 -9.20 5.23
N ALA A 98 29.03 -9.44 4.87
CA ALA A 98 27.89 -9.09 5.70
C ALA A 98 26.72 -9.97 5.31
N CYS A 99 25.65 -9.92 6.08
CA CYS A 99 24.42 -10.57 5.69
C CYS A 99 23.20 -9.79 6.16
N VAL A 100 22.11 -9.97 5.45
CA VAL A 100 20.78 -9.53 5.85
C VAL A 100 19.98 -10.75 6.28
N ALA A 101 19.01 -10.58 7.16
CA ALA A 101 18.24 -11.70 7.67
C ALA A 101 16.81 -11.31 8.07
N THR A 102 15.89 -12.21 7.77
CA THR A 102 14.52 -12.18 8.26
C THR A 102 14.23 -13.48 8.96
N MET A 103 13.70 -13.40 10.17
CA MET A 103 13.40 -14.53 11.02
C MET A 103 11.97 -14.46 11.53
N ALA A 104 11.29 -15.60 11.60
CA ALA A 104 10.03 -15.77 12.27
C ALA A 104 10.06 -16.97 13.24
N ILE A 105 9.47 -16.80 14.41
CA ILE A 105 9.14 -17.89 15.33
C ILE A 105 7.62 -18.03 15.36
N ALA A 106 7.11 -19.14 14.82
CA ALA A 106 5.69 -19.43 14.79
C ALA A 106 5.29 -20.32 15.97
N ASP A 107 4.37 -19.81 16.79
CA ASP A 107 3.68 -20.53 17.85
C ASP A 107 2.29 -20.93 17.33
N VAL A 108 2.26 -22.08 16.66
CA VAL A 108 1.03 -22.63 16.11
C VAL A 108 0.03 -22.92 17.22
N GLU A 109 0.48 -23.39 18.39
CA GLU A 109 -0.37 -23.71 19.56
C GLU A 109 -1.14 -22.49 20.07
N ASN A 110 -0.51 -21.32 20.13
CA ASN A 110 -1.12 -20.07 20.59
C ASN A 110 -1.60 -19.15 19.45
N ASN A 111 -1.58 -19.62 18.20
CA ASN A 111 -1.99 -18.88 17.01
C ASN A 111 -1.31 -17.51 16.88
N ARG A 112 0.00 -17.47 17.07
CA ARG A 112 0.80 -16.23 16.96
C ARG A 112 2.15 -16.49 16.33
N PHE A 113 2.74 -15.47 15.74
CA PHE A 113 4.13 -15.50 15.32
C PHE A 113 4.84 -14.22 15.78
N TYR A 114 6.14 -14.33 15.95
CA TYR A 114 7.06 -13.24 16.24
C TYR A 114 8.03 -13.13 15.08
N TYR A 115 8.48 -11.92 14.76
CA TYR A 115 9.48 -11.72 13.73
C TYR A 115 10.59 -10.75 14.16
N ALA A 116 11.76 -10.95 13.59
CA ALA A 116 12.90 -10.04 13.65
C ALA A 116 13.52 -9.92 12.26
N HIS A 117 13.91 -8.70 11.88
CA HIS A 117 14.31 -8.41 10.51
C HIS A 117 15.40 -7.33 10.46
N VAL A 118 16.40 -7.54 9.61
CA VAL A 118 17.45 -6.59 9.22
C VAL A 118 17.76 -6.77 7.74
N GLY A 119 17.61 -5.71 6.94
CA GLY A 119 17.98 -5.68 5.52
C GLY A 119 16.80 -5.76 4.58
N ASP A 120 16.89 -6.52 3.49
CA ASP A 120 15.91 -6.53 2.38
C ASP A 120 15.41 -7.93 2.01
N THR A 121 15.79 -8.96 2.77
CA THR A 121 14.98 -10.20 2.83
C THR A 121 13.57 -9.88 3.34
N ARG A 122 12.56 -10.64 2.91
CA ARG A 122 11.15 -10.26 3.12
C ARG A 122 10.37 -11.33 3.89
N LEU A 123 9.42 -10.88 4.71
CA LEU A 123 8.39 -11.69 5.36
C LEU A 123 7.01 -11.29 4.85
N TYR A 124 6.25 -12.26 4.38
CA TYR A 124 4.86 -12.11 3.98
C TYR A 124 3.93 -13.00 4.80
N LEU A 125 2.71 -12.52 5.04
CA LEU A 125 1.58 -13.28 5.57
C LEU A 125 0.52 -13.43 4.48
N LEU A 126 0.21 -14.69 4.14
CA LEU A 126 -0.96 -15.05 3.35
C LEU A 126 -2.11 -15.41 4.28
N ARG A 127 -3.18 -14.62 4.24
CA ARG A 127 -4.44 -14.87 4.95
C ARG A 127 -5.62 -14.60 4.04
N ASP A 128 -6.56 -15.55 3.97
CA ASP A 128 -7.79 -15.42 3.19
C ASP A 128 -7.55 -14.93 1.74
N GLN A 129 -6.54 -15.51 1.07
CA GLN A 129 -6.10 -15.17 -0.29
C GLN A 129 -5.51 -13.75 -0.46
N SER A 130 -5.22 -13.04 0.64
CA SER A 130 -4.50 -11.78 0.63
C SER A 130 -3.06 -11.99 1.10
N LEU A 131 -2.10 -11.65 0.23
CA LEU A 131 -0.68 -11.63 0.58
C LEU A 131 -0.29 -10.23 1.07
N VAL A 132 0.21 -10.14 2.30
CA VAL A 132 0.62 -8.88 2.94
C VAL A 132 2.08 -8.96 3.33
N LYS A 133 2.89 -8.01 2.87
CA LYS A 133 4.28 -7.83 3.30
C LYS A 133 4.28 -7.30 4.74
N ILE A 134 4.97 -7.99 5.64
CA ILE A 134 5.04 -7.68 7.07
C ILE A 134 6.32 -6.90 7.40
N SER A 135 7.47 -7.34 6.87
CA SER A 135 8.76 -6.65 7.05
C SER A 135 8.83 -5.39 6.18
N LYS A 136 9.67 -4.44 6.54
CA LYS A 136 9.99 -3.26 5.72
C LYS A 136 11.43 -3.33 5.26
N ASP A 137 11.65 -3.11 3.98
CA ASP A 137 12.98 -3.24 3.41
C ASP A 137 13.87 -2.10 3.93
N HIS A 138 14.98 -2.45 4.56
CA HIS A 138 15.98 -1.51 5.06
C HIS A 138 16.92 -1.07 3.94
N SER A 139 16.36 -0.69 2.79
CA SER A 139 17.03 -0.15 1.62
C SER A 139 16.46 1.22 1.24
N PHE A 140 17.20 2.02 0.49
CA PHE A 140 16.69 3.33 0.05
C PHE A 140 15.44 3.18 -0.82
N VAL A 141 15.49 2.24 -1.76
CA VAL A 141 14.39 1.96 -2.68
C VAL A 141 13.20 1.32 -1.97
N GLY A 142 13.47 0.38 -1.06
CA GLY A 142 12.45 -0.24 -0.22
C GLY A 142 11.68 0.76 0.62
N PHE A 143 12.36 1.75 1.22
CA PHE A 143 11.70 2.84 1.92
C PHE A 143 10.77 3.67 1.00
N LEU A 144 11.20 3.93 -0.23
CA LEU A 144 10.37 4.66 -1.20
C LEU A 144 9.16 3.83 -1.64
N GLU A 145 9.33 2.53 -1.86
CA GLU A 145 8.24 1.59 -2.16
C GLU A 145 7.23 1.54 -1.00
N ASP A 146 7.70 1.26 0.22
CA ASP A 146 6.86 1.11 1.41
C ASP A 146 6.12 2.41 1.77
N SER A 147 6.68 3.58 1.41
CA SER A 147 6.03 4.88 1.60
C SER A 147 5.11 5.29 0.43
N GLY A 148 4.97 4.46 -0.60
CA GLY A 148 4.16 4.72 -1.80
C GLY A 148 4.75 5.78 -2.73
N ARG A 149 6.02 6.14 -2.54
CA ARG A 149 6.77 7.09 -3.39
C ARG A 149 7.32 6.43 -4.65
N LEU A 150 7.50 5.12 -4.64
CA LEU A 150 7.76 4.30 -5.81
C LEU A 150 6.69 3.21 -5.91
N THR A 151 6.27 2.89 -7.14
CA THR A 151 5.57 1.64 -7.41
C THR A 151 6.56 0.48 -7.36
N GLU A 152 6.07 -0.75 -7.17
CA GLU A 152 6.88 -1.98 -7.23
C GLU A 152 7.70 -2.04 -8.53
N ASP A 153 7.07 -1.80 -9.69
CA ASP A 153 7.75 -1.72 -10.99
C ASP A 153 8.85 -0.65 -11.05
N ALA A 154 8.62 0.52 -10.46
CA ALA A 154 9.59 1.62 -10.46
C ALA A 154 10.75 1.35 -9.49
N ALA A 155 10.48 0.72 -8.35
CA ALA A 155 11.48 0.25 -7.41
C ALA A 155 12.43 -0.76 -8.08
N MET A 156 11.86 -1.72 -8.82
CA MET A 156 12.61 -2.74 -9.55
C MET A 156 13.54 -2.17 -10.63
N ASN A 157 13.18 -1.05 -11.26
CA ASN A 157 13.99 -0.40 -12.28
C ASN A 157 14.89 0.72 -11.73
N HIS A 158 14.90 0.93 -10.41
CA HIS A 158 15.63 2.02 -9.80
C HIS A 158 17.16 1.75 -9.80
N PRO A 159 18.01 2.73 -10.13
CA PRO A 159 19.46 2.53 -10.22
C PRO A 159 20.10 2.15 -8.87
N LYS A 160 19.47 2.52 -7.77
CA LYS A 160 19.90 2.23 -6.38
C LYS A 160 19.16 1.05 -5.74
N ARG A 161 18.51 0.17 -6.52
CA ARG A 161 17.69 -0.91 -5.95
C ARG A 161 18.48 -1.87 -5.05
N ASN A 162 19.77 -2.07 -5.34
CA ASN A 162 20.68 -2.91 -4.55
C ASN A 162 21.36 -2.18 -3.36
N GLU A 163 20.94 -0.96 -3.00
CA GLU A 163 21.55 -0.21 -1.88
C GLU A 163 20.87 -0.55 -0.54
N ILE A 164 21.52 -1.38 0.26
CA ILE A 164 21.08 -1.77 1.61
C ILE A 164 21.62 -0.80 2.67
N ASN A 165 20.74 -0.31 3.54
CA ASN A 165 21.08 0.63 4.63
C ASN A 165 21.41 -0.09 5.96
N LYS A 166 20.86 -1.29 6.20
CA LYS A 166 21.11 -2.08 7.41
C LYS A 166 21.45 -3.52 7.05
N ALA A 167 22.59 -3.99 7.52
CA ALA A 167 23.01 -5.39 7.43
C ALA A 167 23.85 -5.75 8.67
N LEU A 168 23.92 -7.05 8.98
CA LEU A 168 24.78 -7.59 10.02
C LEU A 168 26.24 -7.54 9.56
N GLY A 169 27.11 -6.99 10.39
CA GLY A 169 28.53 -6.80 10.05
C GLY A 169 28.88 -5.49 9.32
N PHE A 170 27.91 -4.61 9.01
CA PHE A 170 28.19 -3.28 8.42
C PHE A 170 28.67 -2.25 9.45
N SER A 171 28.08 -2.24 10.65
CA SER A 171 28.41 -1.26 11.68
C SER A 171 28.04 -1.76 13.07
N ASN A 172 28.60 -1.12 14.09
CA ASN A 172 28.23 -1.38 15.49
C ASN A 172 26.89 -0.72 15.88
N MET A 173 26.13 -0.15 14.94
CA MET A 173 24.86 0.51 15.24
C MET A 173 23.83 -0.46 15.85
N ILE A 174 23.91 -1.75 15.54
CA ILE A 174 23.05 -2.78 16.14
C ILE A 174 23.15 -2.85 17.68
N GLU A 175 24.24 -2.36 18.26
CA GLU A 175 24.45 -2.30 19.71
C GLU A 175 23.85 -1.04 20.36
N THR A 176 23.71 0.05 19.60
CA THR A 176 23.35 1.37 20.15
C THR A 176 22.01 1.92 19.66
N ASP A 177 21.50 1.42 18.55
CA ASP A 177 20.20 1.79 17.99
C ASP A 177 19.18 0.67 18.24
N ASP A 178 18.29 0.87 19.20
CA ASP A 178 17.22 -0.07 19.53
C ASP A 178 16.26 -0.32 18.36
N SER A 179 16.24 0.57 17.35
CA SER A 179 15.44 0.41 16.13
C SER A 179 16.19 -0.30 15.01
N PHE A 180 17.45 -0.72 15.22
CA PHE A 180 18.25 -1.37 14.20
C PHE A 180 17.59 -2.67 13.73
N VAL A 181 17.22 -3.54 14.68
CA VAL A 181 16.46 -4.77 14.43
C VAL A 181 14.97 -4.44 14.46
N GLU A 182 14.31 -4.56 13.31
CA GLU A 182 12.85 -4.46 13.26
C GLU A 182 12.25 -5.71 13.91
N THR A 183 11.31 -5.54 14.83
CA THR A 183 10.64 -6.66 15.48
C THR A 183 9.14 -6.43 15.61
N GLY A 184 8.39 -7.52 15.74
CA GLY A 184 6.97 -7.45 16.03
C GLY A 184 6.35 -8.82 16.30
N GLU A 185 5.07 -8.78 16.66
CA GLU A 185 4.23 -9.96 16.82
C GLU A 185 2.90 -9.77 16.10
N SER A 186 2.34 -10.86 15.59
CA SER A 186 1.03 -10.83 14.91
C SER A 186 0.30 -12.16 15.08
N PRO A 187 -1.05 -12.17 15.03
CA PRO A 187 -1.82 -13.41 14.99
C PRO A 187 -1.38 -14.29 13.80
N PHE A 188 -1.27 -15.59 14.06
CA PHE A 188 -1.04 -16.65 13.09
C PHE A 188 -2.21 -17.63 13.16
N LEU A 189 -3.28 -17.36 12.44
CA LEU A 189 -4.56 -18.05 12.57
C LEU A 189 -4.59 -19.33 11.74
N PRO A 190 -5.49 -20.28 12.06
CA PRO A 190 -5.68 -21.50 11.27
C PRO A 190 -5.88 -21.23 9.77
N GLY A 191 -5.03 -21.85 8.95
CA GLY A 191 -4.99 -21.70 7.50
C GLY A 191 -4.06 -20.60 6.98
N ASP A 192 -3.46 -19.79 7.85
CA ASP A 192 -2.46 -18.80 7.46
C ASP A 192 -1.17 -19.47 6.99
N LEU A 193 -0.44 -18.77 6.11
CA LEU A 193 0.86 -19.18 5.62
C LEU A 193 1.83 -17.98 5.69
N LEU A 194 3.00 -18.20 6.29
CA LEU A 194 4.13 -17.28 6.22
C LEU A 194 5.03 -17.67 5.06
N LEU A 195 5.50 -16.69 4.31
CA LEU A 195 6.59 -16.81 3.35
C LEU A 195 7.72 -15.89 3.79
N LEU A 196 8.90 -16.45 4.02
CA LEU A 196 10.15 -15.71 4.11
C LEU A 196 10.93 -15.94 2.82
N CYS A 197 11.54 -14.90 2.24
CA CYS A 197 12.32 -15.04 1.01
C CYS A 197 13.46 -14.02 0.89
N SER A 198 14.48 -14.37 0.10
CA SER A 198 15.50 -13.42 -0.37
C SER A 198 14.97 -12.57 -1.53
N ASP A 199 15.70 -11.51 -1.86
CA ASP A 199 15.37 -10.59 -2.95
C ASP A 199 15.36 -11.32 -4.31
N GLY A 200 16.17 -12.36 -4.50
CA GLY A 200 16.21 -13.15 -5.73
C GLY A 200 14.87 -13.79 -6.13
N LEU A 201 13.92 -13.94 -5.18
CA LEU A 201 12.53 -14.24 -5.53
C LEU A 201 11.79 -12.98 -5.98
N THR A 202 11.72 -11.97 -5.12
CA THR A 202 10.84 -10.82 -5.32
C THR A 202 11.30 -9.85 -6.40
N ASP A 203 12.57 -9.92 -6.79
CA ASP A 203 13.13 -9.17 -7.91
C ASP A 203 12.68 -9.71 -9.27
N LEU A 204 12.22 -10.95 -9.31
CA LEU A 204 11.91 -11.67 -10.55
C LEU A 204 10.46 -12.14 -10.61
N VAL A 205 9.78 -12.26 -9.46
CA VAL A 205 8.39 -12.67 -9.36
C VAL A 205 7.63 -11.64 -8.55
N ASP A 206 6.68 -10.99 -9.21
CA ASP A 206 5.83 -9.99 -8.57
C ASP A 206 4.89 -10.61 -7.51
N LYS A 207 4.27 -9.73 -6.73
CA LYS A 207 3.33 -10.13 -5.68
C LYS A 207 2.17 -11.02 -6.20
N GLU A 208 1.65 -10.75 -7.40
CA GLU A 208 0.54 -11.52 -7.98
C GLU A 208 0.98 -12.94 -8.35
N GLY A 209 2.17 -13.09 -8.95
CA GLY A 209 2.79 -14.36 -9.25
C GLY A 209 3.04 -15.20 -7.99
N ILE A 210 3.63 -14.59 -6.95
CA ILE A 210 3.83 -15.25 -5.65
C ILE A 210 2.49 -15.72 -5.07
N LEU A 211 1.47 -14.85 -5.06
CA LEU A 211 0.14 -15.19 -4.54
C LEU A 211 -0.50 -16.36 -5.32
N SER A 212 -0.38 -16.36 -6.64
CA SER A 212 -0.92 -17.44 -7.48
C SER A 212 -0.32 -18.81 -7.14
N ILE A 213 0.98 -18.86 -6.85
CA ILE A 213 1.69 -20.09 -6.47
C ILE A 213 1.33 -20.50 -5.05
N LEU A 214 1.31 -19.56 -4.09
CA LEU A 214 1.02 -19.86 -2.69
C LEU A 214 -0.42 -20.33 -2.46
N THR A 215 -1.35 -19.98 -3.35
CA THR A 215 -2.77 -20.40 -3.28
C THR A 215 -3.06 -21.74 -3.94
N LEU A 216 -2.07 -22.36 -4.61
CA LEU A 216 -2.20 -23.71 -5.15
C LEU A 216 -2.52 -24.73 -4.05
N ASN A 217 -3.37 -25.71 -4.37
CA ASN A 217 -3.71 -26.82 -3.48
C ASN A 217 -2.69 -27.96 -3.61
N VAL A 218 -1.43 -27.66 -3.29
CA VAL A 218 -0.28 -28.58 -3.33
C VAL A 218 0.53 -28.47 -2.03
N SER A 219 1.50 -29.37 -1.82
CA SER A 219 2.34 -29.36 -0.62
C SER A 219 3.20 -28.10 -0.50
N LEU A 220 3.69 -27.78 0.70
CA LEU A 220 4.63 -26.66 0.90
C LEU A 220 5.92 -26.85 0.08
N GLN A 221 6.42 -28.09 -0.01
CA GLN A 221 7.55 -28.42 -0.86
C GLN A 221 7.31 -28.04 -2.31
N GLU A 222 6.14 -28.37 -2.85
CA GLU A 222 5.81 -28.06 -4.23
C GLU A 222 5.66 -26.55 -4.45
N LYS A 223 5.05 -25.82 -3.51
CA LYS A 223 4.98 -24.35 -3.56
C LYS A 223 6.37 -23.71 -3.56
N ALA A 224 7.26 -24.15 -2.68
CA ALA A 224 8.64 -23.66 -2.61
C ALA A 224 9.39 -23.92 -3.93
N ARG A 225 9.25 -25.13 -4.48
CA ARG A 225 9.82 -25.51 -5.78
C ARG A 225 9.30 -24.63 -6.92
N GLU A 226 8.00 -24.38 -6.97
CA GLU A 226 7.38 -23.54 -8.00
C GLU A 226 7.79 -22.07 -7.88
N LEU A 227 7.94 -21.52 -6.66
CA LEU A 227 8.47 -20.17 -6.44
C LEU A 227 9.90 -20.02 -6.99
N ILE A 228 10.79 -20.95 -6.63
CA ILE A 228 12.18 -20.97 -7.14
C ILE A 228 12.20 -21.16 -8.66
N THR A 229 11.34 -22.04 -9.18
CA THR A 229 11.25 -22.30 -10.62
C THR A 229 10.80 -21.05 -11.38
N ALA A 230 9.81 -20.32 -10.86
CA ALA A 230 9.33 -19.07 -11.44
C ALA A 230 10.44 -18.00 -11.48
N ALA A 231 11.15 -17.79 -10.37
CA ALA A 231 12.29 -16.85 -10.33
C ALA A 231 13.39 -17.23 -11.33
N ASN A 232 13.73 -18.52 -11.40
CA ASN A 232 14.72 -19.04 -12.35
C ASN A 232 14.29 -18.89 -13.81
N ASN A 233 13.01 -19.09 -14.12
CA ASN A 233 12.46 -18.90 -15.47
C ASN A 233 12.42 -17.42 -15.88
N ASN A 234 12.27 -16.51 -14.92
CA ASN A 234 12.31 -15.06 -15.12
C ASN A 234 13.73 -14.49 -15.16
N GLY A 235 14.75 -15.34 -15.06
CA GLY A 235 16.15 -15.00 -15.34
C GLY A 235 17.15 -15.58 -14.35
N GLY A 236 16.72 -15.93 -13.12
CA GLY A 236 17.59 -16.50 -12.08
C GLY A 236 18.87 -15.70 -11.86
N ARG A 237 18.73 -14.38 -11.73
CA ARG A 237 19.84 -13.42 -11.68
C ARG A 237 20.61 -13.44 -10.36
N ASP A 238 19.96 -13.88 -9.29
CA ASP A 238 20.55 -14.01 -7.97
C ASP A 238 20.24 -15.36 -7.31
N ASN A 239 20.81 -15.58 -6.13
CA ASN A 239 20.43 -16.66 -5.25
C ASN A 239 18.96 -16.51 -4.83
N VAL A 240 18.23 -17.62 -4.75
CA VAL A 240 16.80 -17.61 -4.45
C VAL A 240 16.51 -18.55 -3.30
N THR A 241 16.03 -18.00 -2.20
CA THR A 241 15.74 -18.75 -0.99
C THR A 241 14.33 -18.48 -0.50
N VAL A 242 13.62 -19.53 -0.13
CA VAL A 242 12.24 -19.48 0.37
C VAL A 242 12.06 -20.37 1.58
N VAL A 243 11.35 -19.87 2.60
CA VAL A 243 10.88 -20.65 3.73
C VAL A 243 9.40 -20.41 3.94
N LEU A 244 8.63 -21.50 3.98
CA LEU A 244 7.20 -21.51 4.19
C LEU A 244 6.89 -22.08 5.57
N VAL A 245 5.96 -21.46 6.29
CA VAL A 245 5.40 -21.98 7.54
C VAL A 245 3.88 -21.85 7.48
N GLN A 246 3.15 -22.92 7.74
CA GLN A 246 1.70 -22.96 7.68
C GLN A 246 1.11 -23.24 9.06
N ASN A 247 0.05 -22.52 9.43
CA ASN A 247 -0.78 -22.93 10.55
C ASN A 247 -1.78 -23.98 10.04
N ASP A 248 -1.43 -25.24 10.27
CA ASP A 248 -2.16 -26.43 9.83
C ASP A 248 -3.31 -26.83 10.77
N LYS A 249 -3.60 -26.03 11.80
CA LYS A 249 -4.78 -26.25 12.65
C LYS A 249 -6.06 -26.16 11.81
N GLN A 250 -7.07 -26.91 12.22
CA GLN A 250 -8.40 -26.77 11.65
C GLN A 250 -9.01 -25.43 12.08
N ARG A 251 -9.56 -24.70 11.11
CA ARG A 251 -10.29 -23.46 11.36
C ARG A 251 -11.57 -23.82 12.09
N ASN A 252 -11.66 -23.48 13.39
CA ASN A 252 -12.90 -23.61 14.14
C ASN A 252 -13.91 -22.62 13.56
N GLN A 253 -14.82 -23.10 12.69
CA GLN A 253 -16.02 -22.33 12.36
C GLN A 253 -16.96 -22.45 13.57
N PRO A 254 -17.34 -21.34 14.23
CA PRO A 254 -18.46 -21.37 15.14
C PRO A 254 -19.67 -21.84 14.33
N GLN A 255 -20.22 -23.01 14.67
CA GLN A 255 -21.53 -23.38 14.16
C GLN A 255 -22.48 -22.25 14.56
N ALA A 256 -23.13 -21.64 13.58
CA ALA A 256 -24.22 -20.71 13.84
C ALA A 256 -25.29 -21.46 14.63
N VAL A 257 -25.29 -21.28 15.95
CA VAL A 257 -26.34 -21.81 16.80
C VAL A 257 -27.57 -21.01 16.44
N ALA A 258 -28.52 -21.65 15.75
CA ALA A 258 -29.82 -21.03 15.50
C ALA A 258 -30.39 -20.53 16.83
N PRO A 259 -30.99 -19.33 16.88
CA PRO A 259 -31.46 -18.75 18.13
C PRO A 259 -32.46 -19.71 18.78
N VAL A 260 -32.17 -20.12 20.01
CA VAL A 260 -33.07 -20.92 20.84
C VAL A 260 -34.34 -20.10 21.03
N THR A 261 -35.43 -20.55 20.41
CA THR A 261 -36.75 -19.97 20.63
C THR A 261 -37.16 -20.32 22.05
N ASN A 262 -37.09 -19.36 22.97
CA ASN A 262 -37.63 -19.52 24.32
C ASN A 262 -39.14 -19.74 24.23
N GLN A 263 -39.57 -20.99 24.34
CA GLN A 263 -40.93 -21.29 24.75
C GLN A 263 -41.05 -20.93 26.23
N VAL A 264 -41.69 -19.80 26.50
CA VAL A 264 -42.11 -19.42 27.86
C VAL A 264 -43.12 -20.47 28.33
N LYS A 265 -42.70 -21.32 29.27
CA LYS A 265 -43.62 -22.07 30.14
C LYS A 265 -44.35 -21.06 31.01
N ARG A 266 -45.67 -20.96 30.85
CA ARG A 266 -46.54 -20.26 31.79
C ARG A 266 -47.11 -21.30 32.74
N ALA A 267 -46.81 -21.13 34.03
CA ALA A 267 -47.28 -21.96 35.12
C ALA A 267 -48.78 -21.74 35.37
N GLU A 268 -49.41 -22.80 35.88
CA GLU A 268 -50.78 -22.89 36.37
C GLU A 268 -51.00 -22.04 37.62
N GLU A 269 -52.15 -21.35 37.70
CA GLU A 269 -52.82 -20.99 38.95
C GLU A 269 -54.34 -21.14 38.73
N ASP A 270 -54.96 -21.94 39.60
CA ASP A 270 -56.40 -22.10 39.79
C ASP A 270 -57.00 -20.84 40.43
N ASP A 271 -58.20 -20.39 40.00
CA ASP A 271 -59.37 -20.31 40.89
C ASP A 271 -60.70 -19.93 40.20
N GLU A 272 -61.75 -20.58 40.71
CA GLU A 272 -63.18 -20.21 40.84
C GLU A 272 -64.12 -19.77 39.69
N GLN A 273 -65.12 -20.66 39.52
CA GLN A 273 -66.52 -20.57 39.05
C GLN A 273 -67.23 -19.19 38.94
N LYS A 274 -67.96 -18.97 37.83
CA LYS A 274 -69.45 -18.84 37.82
C LYS A 274 -70.11 -18.74 36.43
N GLU A 275 -71.03 -19.68 36.22
CA GLU A 275 -72.35 -19.63 35.55
C GLU A 275 -72.61 -18.99 34.15
N ARG A 276 -73.17 -19.87 33.28
CA ARG A 276 -74.33 -19.70 32.35
C ARG A 276 -74.19 -18.64 31.23
N SER A 277 -74.37 -18.94 29.95
CA SER A 277 -75.51 -19.64 29.34
C SER A 277 -75.37 -19.73 27.80
N HIS A 278 -75.91 -20.83 27.26
CA HIS A 278 -76.65 -21.01 25.99
C HIS A 278 -76.14 -20.56 24.59
N HIS A 279 -76.25 -21.58 23.70
CA HIS A 279 -76.86 -21.58 22.35
C HIS A 279 -75.94 -21.53 21.10
N GLN A 280 -75.67 -22.73 20.60
CA GLN A 280 -76.14 -23.33 19.33
C GLN A 280 -76.11 -22.57 17.99
N HIS A 281 -75.88 -23.42 16.97
CA HIS A 281 -76.22 -23.35 15.54
C HIS A 281 -75.24 -22.59 14.62
N THR A 282 -74.45 -23.25 13.75
CA THR A 282 -74.62 -24.21 12.62
C THR A 282 -74.48 -23.55 11.25
N ASP A 283 -73.84 -24.34 10.39
CA ASP A 283 -74.00 -24.44 8.93
C ASP A 283 -73.27 -23.46 8.00
N GLN A 284 -72.09 -23.94 7.54
CA GLN A 284 -71.84 -24.55 6.23
C GLN A 284 -72.27 -23.84 4.90
N PRO A 285 -71.58 -24.17 3.78
CA PRO A 285 -71.12 -23.26 2.73
C PRO A 285 -71.87 -23.42 1.39
N LYS A 286 -71.52 -22.61 0.35
CA LYS A 286 -71.37 -23.08 -1.07
C LYS A 286 -71.04 -21.99 -2.13
N THR A 287 -70.01 -22.31 -2.93
CA THR A 287 -69.83 -22.22 -4.42
C THR A 287 -69.89 -20.91 -5.24
N LYS A 288 -68.78 -20.69 -5.99
CA LYS A 288 -68.55 -20.30 -7.43
C LYS A 288 -69.76 -19.97 -8.33
N PRO A 289 -69.65 -19.19 -9.45
CA PRO A 289 -68.65 -19.37 -10.55
C PRO A 289 -68.23 -18.13 -11.42
N GLU A 290 -67.34 -18.35 -12.39
CA GLU A 290 -66.92 -17.44 -13.50
C GLU A 290 -68.05 -17.09 -14.51
N PRO A 291 -67.90 -16.02 -15.32
CA PRO A 291 -67.79 -16.20 -16.79
C PRO A 291 -66.95 -15.14 -17.57
N GLN A 292 -67.01 -15.23 -18.91
CA GLN A 292 -66.04 -14.91 -19.98
C GLN A 292 -66.03 -13.49 -20.63
N MET A 293 -64.95 -13.26 -21.40
CA MET A 293 -64.61 -12.29 -22.48
C MET A 293 -65.61 -11.24 -23.01
N ARG A 294 -65.12 -10.01 -23.27
CA ARG A 294 -65.51 -9.15 -24.44
C ARG A 294 -64.35 -8.25 -24.94
N LYS A 295 -64.22 -8.16 -26.28
CA LYS A 295 -63.43 -7.15 -27.03
C LYS A 295 -64.23 -5.84 -27.14
N SER A 296 -63.54 -4.69 -27.04
CA SER A 296 -64.03 -3.39 -27.52
C SER A 296 -62.85 -2.49 -27.86
N GLY A 297 -62.88 -1.89 -29.05
CA GLY A 297 -61.79 -1.11 -29.62
C GLY A 297 -61.65 0.30 -29.02
N ASN A 298 -60.40 0.76 -28.93
CA ASN A 298 -60.05 2.16 -28.68
C ASN A 298 -59.14 2.65 -29.81
N SER A 299 -59.75 3.02 -30.94
CA SER A 299 -59.06 3.63 -32.10
C SER A 299 -58.63 5.09 -31.89
N GLY A 300 -58.94 5.69 -30.73
CA GLY A 300 -58.46 7.02 -30.36
C GLY A 300 -57.12 7.02 -29.62
N LEU A 301 -56.82 5.97 -28.84
CA LEU A 301 -55.63 5.93 -27.99
C LEU A 301 -54.35 5.68 -28.81
N THR A 302 -54.43 4.90 -29.88
CA THR A 302 -53.28 4.61 -30.77
C THR A 302 -52.87 5.83 -31.58
N VAL A 303 -53.81 6.70 -31.95
CA VAL A 303 -53.52 7.96 -32.66
C VAL A 303 -52.87 8.98 -31.72
N ILE A 304 -53.34 9.06 -30.47
CA ILE A 304 -52.75 9.94 -29.44
C ILE A 304 -51.34 9.45 -29.06
N LEU A 305 -51.14 8.14 -28.94
CA LEU A 305 -49.83 7.56 -28.64
C LEU A 305 -48.85 7.74 -29.82
N GLY A 306 -49.32 7.63 -31.06
CA GLY A 306 -48.52 7.91 -32.26
C GLY A 306 -48.07 9.37 -32.35
N LEU A 307 -48.95 10.32 -32.02
CA LEU A 307 -48.61 11.74 -31.97
C LEU A 307 -47.62 12.07 -30.85
N LEU A 308 -47.78 11.45 -29.67
CA LEU A 308 -46.84 11.59 -28.56
C LEU A 308 -45.46 11.01 -28.89
N CYS A 309 -45.40 9.85 -29.55
CA CYS A 309 -44.14 9.26 -30.00
C CYS A 309 -43.43 10.13 -31.04
N LEU A 310 -44.17 10.75 -31.98
CA LEU A 310 -43.59 11.66 -32.97
C LEU A 310 -43.09 12.97 -32.33
N LEU A 311 -43.81 13.50 -31.34
CA LEU A 311 -43.34 14.64 -30.54
C LEU A 311 -42.07 14.29 -29.78
N PHE A 312 -42.03 13.11 -29.15
CA PHE A 312 -40.86 12.65 -28.42
C PHE A 312 -39.65 12.46 -29.34
N LEU A 313 -39.84 11.85 -30.52
CA LEU A 313 -38.80 11.70 -31.54
C LEU A 313 -38.32 13.06 -32.08
N GLY A 314 -39.24 14.01 -32.29
CA GLY A 314 -38.90 15.37 -32.70
C GLY A 314 -38.07 16.08 -31.63
N THR A 315 -38.41 15.93 -30.35
CA THR A 315 -37.65 16.52 -29.24
C THR A 315 -36.29 15.87 -29.03
N THR A 316 -36.16 14.56 -29.21
CA THR A 316 -34.86 13.88 -29.09
C THR A 316 -33.95 14.22 -30.26
N VAL A 317 -34.48 14.31 -31.49
CA VAL A 317 -33.71 14.78 -32.67
C VAL A 317 -33.33 16.26 -32.50
N TRP A 318 -34.23 17.12 -31.99
CA TRP A 318 -33.91 18.52 -31.73
C TRP A 318 -32.85 18.68 -30.62
N LEU A 319 -32.93 17.90 -29.53
CA LEU A 319 -31.90 17.89 -28.49
C LEU A 319 -30.57 17.32 -29.00
N PHE A 320 -30.60 16.33 -29.89
CA PHE A 320 -29.41 15.78 -30.54
C PHE A 320 -28.76 16.79 -31.49
N MET A 321 -29.56 17.52 -32.29
CA MET A 321 -29.08 18.60 -33.16
C MET A 321 -28.57 19.80 -32.34
N LYS A 322 -29.23 20.14 -31.23
CA LYS A 322 -28.78 21.19 -30.31
C LYS A 322 -27.49 20.77 -29.59
N GLY A 323 -27.36 19.51 -29.20
CA GLY A 323 -26.15 18.92 -28.62
C GLY A 323 -24.97 18.86 -29.60
N GLN A 324 -25.23 18.68 -30.89
CA GLN A 324 -24.20 18.79 -31.94
C GLN A 324 -23.83 20.24 -32.28
N SER A 325 -24.68 21.22 -31.97
CA SER A 325 -24.39 22.65 -32.18
C SER A 325 -23.57 23.32 -31.07
N VAL A 326 -23.32 22.63 -29.93
CA VAL A 326 -22.47 23.15 -28.83
C VAL A 326 -20.98 22.82 -29.03
N ASN A 327 -20.63 21.93 -29.96
CA ASN A 327 -19.24 21.59 -30.28
C ASN A 327 -18.87 21.95 -31.71
N LYS A 328 -19.04 23.24 -32.10
CA LYS A 328 -18.32 23.84 -33.24
C LYS A 328 -18.44 25.36 -33.23
N ALA A 329 -17.68 25.99 -32.35
CA ALA A 329 -17.14 27.34 -32.54
C ALA A 329 -15.98 27.54 -31.56
N ALA A 330 -14.78 27.12 -31.97
CA ALA A 330 -13.56 27.67 -31.37
C ALA A 330 -13.51 29.14 -31.82
N LEU A 331 -14.03 30.03 -30.99
CA LEU A 331 -13.71 31.45 -31.09
C LEU A 331 -12.23 31.59 -30.74
N PRO A 332 -11.43 32.36 -31.50
CA PRO A 332 -10.09 32.69 -31.09
C PRO A 332 -10.24 33.59 -29.85
N VAL A 333 -9.94 33.07 -28.67
CA VAL A 333 -9.75 33.91 -27.50
C VAL A 333 -8.45 34.65 -27.78
N ALA A 334 -8.58 35.88 -28.25
CA ALA A 334 -7.48 36.82 -28.28
C ALA A 334 -6.94 36.91 -26.84
N ASP A 335 -5.71 36.45 -26.69
CA ASP A 335 -4.96 36.46 -25.45
C ASP A 335 -4.68 37.93 -25.09
N SER A 336 -5.60 38.56 -24.37
CA SER A 336 -5.28 39.78 -23.65
C SER A 336 -4.39 39.34 -22.48
N ALA A 337 -3.11 39.10 -22.77
CA ALA A 337 -2.10 38.77 -21.77
C ALA A 337 -2.21 39.80 -20.65
N ARG A 338 -2.75 39.37 -19.50
CA ARG A 338 -2.80 40.23 -18.32
C ARG A 338 -1.35 40.55 -17.96
N LEU A 339 -1.04 41.82 -17.71
CA LEU A 339 0.31 42.17 -17.28
C LEU A 339 0.59 41.49 -15.93
N ARG A 340 1.43 40.45 -15.97
CA ARG A 340 1.99 39.83 -14.77
C ARG A 340 2.82 40.86 -14.02
N ASN A 341 2.75 40.82 -12.69
CA ASN A 341 3.59 41.70 -11.88
C ASN A 341 5.04 41.18 -11.83
N ASP A 342 6.02 42.06 -11.60
CA ASP A 342 7.45 41.71 -11.64
C ASP A 342 7.83 40.54 -10.72
N ASN A 343 7.15 40.40 -9.59
CA ASN A 343 7.43 39.35 -8.60
C ASN A 343 6.86 37.99 -9.04
N GLU A 344 5.72 37.99 -9.72
CA GLU A 344 5.12 36.82 -10.39
C GLU A 344 5.95 36.39 -11.60
N VAL A 345 6.41 37.33 -12.43
CA VAL A 345 7.31 37.05 -13.56
C VAL A 345 8.60 36.42 -13.08
N LYS A 346 9.24 37.00 -12.06
CA LYS A 346 10.46 36.45 -11.46
C LYS A 346 10.27 35.01 -10.94
N LEU A 347 9.09 34.69 -10.42
CA LEU A 347 8.79 33.34 -9.94
C LEU A 347 8.62 32.35 -11.10
N GLN A 348 7.90 32.74 -12.15
CA GLN A 348 7.77 31.93 -13.37
C GLN A 348 9.15 31.69 -14.01
N ASP A 349 9.96 32.74 -14.18
CA ASP A 349 11.31 32.64 -14.77
C ASP A 349 12.22 31.71 -13.94
N ALA A 350 12.10 31.75 -12.61
CA ALA A 350 12.86 30.87 -11.72
C ALA A 350 12.45 29.40 -11.86
N ILE A 351 11.18 29.12 -12.15
CA ILE A 351 10.69 27.78 -12.45
C ILE A 351 11.23 27.36 -13.83
N ASP A 352 10.99 28.16 -14.86
CA ASP A 352 11.31 27.83 -16.25
C ASP A 352 12.83 27.65 -16.49
N ALA A 353 13.65 28.47 -15.84
CA ALA A 353 15.11 28.41 -16.00
C ALA A 353 15.77 27.27 -15.20
N PHE A 354 15.04 26.62 -14.28
CA PHE A 354 15.60 25.60 -13.42
C PHE A 354 15.75 24.25 -14.14
N LYS A 355 16.96 23.67 -14.11
CA LYS A 355 17.31 22.43 -14.81
C LYS A 355 17.63 21.24 -13.88
N GLY A 356 17.43 21.40 -12.57
CA GLY A 356 17.61 20.33 -11.60
C GLY A 356 16.28 19.76 -11.14
N ASP A 357 16.34 18.88 -10.13
CA ASP A 357 15.13 18.24 -9.60
C ASP A 357 14.51 19.00 -8.42
N THR A 358 15.28 19.79 -7.66
CA THR A 358 14.77 20.52 -6.47
C THR A 358 15.06 22.02 -6.53
N LEU A 359 14.03 22.82 -6.79
CA LEU A 359 14.07 24.28 -6.75
C LEU A 359 13.78 24.78 -5.33
N VAL A 360 14.72 25.50 -4.74
CA VAL A 360 14.56 26.10 -3.40
C VAL A 360 14.17 27.56 -3.52
N LEU A 361 12.98 27.93 -3.05
CA LEU A 361 12.48 29.31 -3.04
C LEU A 361 12.58 29.89 -1.63
N ALA A 362 13.32 30.98 -1.43
CA ALA A 362 13.39 31.67 -0.14
C ALA A 362 12.39 32.83 -0.10
N ASP A 363 11.66 32.98 1.00
CA ASP A 363 10.75 34.12 1.22
C ASP A 363 11.47 35.47 1.16
N THR A 364 12.75 35.55 1.53
CA THR A 364 13.58 36.75 1.39
C THR A 364 13.86 37.15 -0.06
N ALA A 365 13.74 36.24 -1.03
CA ALA A 365 14.01 36.50 -2.44
C ALA A 365 12.80 37.06 -3.20
N PHE A 366 11.59 37.01 -2.60
CA PHE A 366 10.33 37.41 -3.21
C PHE A 366 9.52 38.29 -2.26
N LYS A 367 8.83 39.31 -2.78
CA LYS A 367 7.93 40.11 -1.94
C LYS A 367 6.72 39.25 -1.54
N GLN A 368 6.52 39.02 -0.24
CA GLN A 368 5.43 38.18 0.27
C GLN A 368 4.18 39.00 0.63
N PRO A 369 2.95 38.51 0.38
CA PRO A 369 2.64 37.35 -0.46
C PRO A 369 2.95 37.62 -1.94
N VAL A 370 3.32 36.58 -2.70
CA VAL A 370 3.42 36.66 -4.16
C VAL A 370 1.99 36.69 -4.71
N ILE A 371 1.59 37.84 -5.27
CA ILE A 371 0.26 38.00 -5.87
C ILE A 371 0.29 37.40 -7.27
N LEU A 372 -0.64 36.48 -7.55
CA LEU A 372 -0.79 35.86 -8.87
C LEU A 372 -1.96 36.50 -9.61
N SER A 373 -1.64 37.15 -10.72
CA SER A 373 -2.62 37.74 -11.64
C SER A 373 -2.92 36.82 -12.83
N ASP A 374 -2.11 35.77 -12.99
CA ASP A 374 -2.20 34.73 -14.00
C ASP A 374 -1.76 33.35 -13.44
N THR A 375 -1.87 32.30 -14.24
CA THR A 375 -1.48 30.93 -13.86
C THR A 375 0.04 30.75 -13.87
N LEU A 376 0.60 30.12 -12.83
CA LEU A 376 1.96 29.59 -12.88
C LEU A 376 1.97 28.25 -13.63
N HIS A 377 2.78 28.17 -14.68
CA HIS A 377 2.93 26.95 -15.47
C HIS A 377 4.18 26.19 -15.02
N ILE A 378 4.06 24.88 -14.89
CA ILE A 378 5.17 23.98 -14.57
C ILE A 378 5.18 22.88 -15.62
N ASP A 379 6.11 22.97 -16.56
CA ASP A 379 6.18 22.08 -17.73
C ASP A 379 7.37 21.11 -17.68
N GLN A 380 8.12 21.06 -16.57
CA GLN A 380 9.22 20.12 -16.37
C GLN A 380 8.70 18.69 -16.17
N ASP A 381 9.48 17.68 -16.59
CA ASP A 381 9.17 16.25 -16.35
C ASP A 381 9.05 15.94 -14.86
N THR A 382 10.00 16.40 -14.05
CA THR A 382 10.04 16.24 -12.59
C THR A 382 10.53 17.53 -11.93
N LEU A 383 9.81 18.04 -10.93
CA LEU A 383 10.25 19.21 -10.17
C LEU A 383 9.72 19.21 -8.72
N TYR A 384 10.65 19.37 -7.77
CA TYR A 384 10.36 19.58 -6.35
C TYR A 384 10.61 21.03 -5.97
N ILE A 385 9.56 21.77 -5.63
CA ILE A 385 9.65 23.15 -5.17
C ILE A 385 9.60 23.18 -3.64
N LYS A 386 10.72 23.54 -3.02
CA LYS A 386 10.84 23.68 -1.57
C LYS A 386 10.92 25.15 -1.18
N ALA A 387 9.88 25.65 -0.53
CA ALA A 387 9.91 26.98 0.06
C ALA A 387 10.65 26.98 1.42
N LYS A 388 11.43 28.04 1.65
CA LYS A 388 12.03 28.38 2.96
C LYS A 388 11.33 29.63 3.50
N GLY A 389 10.96 29.57 4.78
CA GLY A 389 10.26 30.66 5.46
C GLY A 389 8.75 30.66 5.21
N ASN A 390 8.10 31.83 5.27
CA ASN A 390 6.65 31.94 5.08
C ASN A 390 6.31 32.33 3.65
N PHE A 391 6.35 31.35 2.74
CA PHE A 391 6.08 31.58 1.32
C PHE A 391 4.59 31.42 1.00
N VAL A 392 3.98 32.50 0.49
CA VAL A 392 2.54 32.59 0.27
C VAL A 392 2.25 33.03 -1.16
N LEU A 393 1.50 32.20 -1.88
CA LEU A 393 0.89 32.53 -3.17
C LEU A 393 -0.55 32.99 -2.90
N GLN A 394 -0.90 34.20 -3.33
CA GLN A 394 -2.24 34.77 -3.11
C GLN A 394 -2.86 35.22 -4.43
N ARG A 395 -4.14 34.88 -4.63
CA ARG A 395 -4.87 35.27 -5.85
C ARG A 395 -5.08 36.78 -5.91
N ASP A 396 -4.81 37.40 -7.06
CA ASP A 396 -5.30 38.74 -7.33
C ASP A 396 -6.83 38.75 -7.37
N THR A 397 -7.46 39.79 -6.82
CA THR A 397 -8.92 39.86 -6.71
C THR A 397 -9.65 39.73 -8.05
N SER A 398 -9.05 40.22 -9.14
CA SER A 398 -9.57 40.18 -10.52
C SER A 398 -9.25 38.88 -11.26
N TYR A 399 -8.35 38.06 -10.73
CA TYR A 399 -7.96 36.77 -11.30
C TYR A 399 -8.92 35.65 -10.88
N LYS A 400 -9.20 34.72 -11.79
CA LYS A 400 -10.18 33.63 -11.60
C LYS A 400 -9.67 32.24 -11.98
N GLY A 401 -8.47 32.16 -12.55
CA GLY A 401 -7.87 30.88 -12.91
C GLY A 401 -7.19 30.20 -11.73
N PRO A 402 -6.60 29.01 -11.97
CA PRO A 402 -5.85 28.28 -10.97
C PRO A 402 -4.55 29.01 -10.57
N ALA A 403 -4.01 28.72 -9.38
CA ALA A 403 -2.70 29.25 -8.99
C ALA A 403 -1.58 28.59 -9.81
N VAL A 404 -1.65 27.26 -9.96
CA VAL A 404 -0.65 26.45 -10.66
C VAL A 404 -1.35 25.48 -11.61
N VAL A 405 -0.85 25.38 -12.84
CA VAL A 405 -1.20 24.33 -13.81
C VAL A 405 0.06 23.55 -14.17
N LEU A 406 -0.06 22.23 -14.15
CA LEU A 406 1.01 21.34 -14.59
C LEU A 406 0.87 21.02 -16.08
N GLY A 407 2.00 20.98 -16.77
CA GLY A 407 2.11 20.58 -18.16
C GLY A 407 1.67 19.14 -18.39
N LYS A 408 1.36 18.80 -19.65
CA LYS A 408 0.86 17.46 -20.00
C LYS A 408 1.91 16.36 -19.85
N ASP A 409 3.17 16.74 -20.03
CA ASP A 409 4.32 15.82 -19.98
C ASP A 409 4.97 15.77 -18.59
N THR A 410 4.50 16.61 -17.66
CA THR A 410 4.93 16.59 -16.27
C THR A 410 4.47 15.31 -15.60
N LYS A 411 5.44 14.55 -15.07
CA LYS A 411 5.20 13.25 -14.45
C LYS A 411 5.08 13.38 -12.93
N ILE A 412 5.95 14.15 -12.29
CA ILE A 412 6.02 14.24 -10.83
C ILE A 412 6.29 15.68 -10.38
N ILE A 413 5.44 16.20 -9.49
CA ILE A 413 5.65 17.49 -8.83
C ILE A 413 5.57 17.35 -7.32
N GLY A 414 6.58 17.89 -6.63
CA GLY A 414 6.57 18.03 -5.18
C GLY A 414 6.48 19.50 -4.77
N LEU A 415 5.58 19.84 -3.85
CA LEU A 415 5.51 21.18 -3.25
C LEU A 415 5.72 21.05 -1.73
N GLU A 416 6.67 21.80 -1.19
CA GLU A 416 6.99 21.80 0.24
C GLU A 416 6.94 23.21 0.83
N ASN A 417 6.26 23.37 1.98
CA ASN A 417 6.18 24.62 2.76
C ASN A 417 5.54 25.83 2.04
N ILE A 418 4.62 25.61 1.11
CA ILE A 418 3.94 26.68 0.35
C ILE A 418 2.52 26.88 0.87
N LYS A 419 2.05 28.14 0.92
CA LYS A 419 0.66 28.47 1.26
C LYS A 419 -0.06 29.08 0.07
N PHE A 420 -1.21 28.53 -0.28
CA PHE A 420 -2.12 29.07 -1.29
C PHE A 420 -3.26 29.82 -0.62
N LYS A 421 -3.59 31.02 -1.10
CA LYS A 421 -4.60 31.87 -0.49
C LYS A 421 -5.60 32.45 -1.50
N ASP A 422 -6.88 32.31 -1.17
CA ASP A 422 -8.02 32.94 -1.86
C ASP A 422 -8.32 32.42 -3.28
N PHE A 423 -7.85 31.23 -3.68
CA PHE A 423 -8.07 30.67 -5.03
C PHE A 423 -9.37 29.89 -5.19
N ASP A 424 -10.03 29.96 -6.36
CA ASP A 424 -11.13 29.03 -6.66
C ASP A 424 -10.58 27.61 -6.86
N VAL A 425 -9.49 27.47 -7.63
CA VAL A 425 -8.68 26.24 -7.74
C VAL A 425 -7.25 26.59 -7.40
N ALA A 426 -6.62 25.94 -6.42
CA ALA A 426 -5.22 26.23 -6.13
C ALA A 426 -4.29 25.50 -7.10
N ILE A 427 -4.36 24.16 -7.15
CA ILE A 427 -3.53 23.36 -8.05
C ILE A 427 -4.42 22.60 -9.02
N ASN A 428 -4.14 22.75 -10.31
CA ASN A 428 -4.81 22.00 -11.36
C ASN A 428 -3.83 20.99 -12.00
N LEU A 429 -4.13 19.70 -11.78
CA LEU A 429 -3.33 18.55 -12.20
C LEU A 429 -3.88 17.93 -13.49
N GLY A 430 -2.97 17.37 -14.28
CA GLY A 430 -3.26 16.37 -15.30
C GLY A 430 -2.97 14.95 -14.80
N ASN A 431 -2.56 14.05 -15.69
CA ASN A 431 -2.10 12.70 -15.37
C ASN A 431 -0.69 12.72 -14.69
N THR A 432 -0.56 13.49 -13.62
CA THR A 432 0.70 13.84 -12.95
C THR A 432 0.62 13.52 -11.46
N ASP A 433 1.69 12.97 -10.91
CA ASP A 433 1.79 12.70 -9.48
C ASP A 433 2.13 13.99 -8.71
N LEU A 434 1.28 14.33 -7.74
CA LEU A 434 1.48 15.51 -6.87
C LEU A 434 1.81 15.08 -5.44
N THR A 435 2.97 15.48 -4.96
CA THR A 435 3.37 15.37 -3.53
C THR A 435 3.24 16.72 -2.86
N LEU A 436 2.51 16.78 -1.74
CA LEU A 436 2.37 17.98 -0.91
C LEU A 436 2.94 17.70 0.48
N CYS A 437 3.88 18.52 0.94
CA CYS A 437 4.48 18.41 2.27
C CYS A 437 4.39 19.77 2.99
N ASN A 438 3.68 19.83 4.11
CA ASN A 438 3.43 21.09 4.83
C ASN A 438 2.89 22.22 3.93
N VAL A 439 1.97 21.88 3.02
CA VAL A 439 1.28 22.84 2.13
C VAL A 439 -0.07 23.22 2.73
N GLN A 440 -0.39 24.50 2.74
CA GLN A 440 -1.66 25.00 3.31
C GLN A 440 -2.52 25.65 2.24
N PHE A 441 -3.82 25.37 2.26
CA PHE A 441 -4.81 25.96 1.37
C PHE A 441 -5.79 26.79 2.19
N ASN A 442 -5.61 28.12 2.14
CA ASN A 442 -6.41 29.07 2.91
C ASN A 442 -7.46 29.68 2.01
N ASN A 443 -8.74 29.50 2.33
CA ASN A 443 -9.87 30.02 1.55
C ASN A 443 -9.79 29.59 0.06
N CYS A 444 -9.43 28.33 -0.19
CA CYS A 444 -9.44 27.75 -1.54
C CYS A 444 -10.66 26.85 -1.72
N LYS A 445 -11.47 27.04 -2.77
CA LYS A 445 -12.68 26.21 -2.98
C LYS A 445 -12.32 24.77 -3.35
N LEU A 446 -11.37 24.61 -4.27
CA LEU A 446 -10.79 23.34 -4.68
C LEU A 446 -9.27 23.42 -4.45
N PRO A 447 -8.75 22.86 -3.35
CA PRO A 447 -7.30 22.81 -3.09
C PRO A 447 -6.52 22.15 -4.22
N VAL A 448 -7.00 21.01 -4.69
CA VAL A 448 -6.42 20.28 -5.81
C VAL A 448 -7.56 19.79 -6.70
N GLN A 449 -7.47 20.09 -7.98
CA GLN A 449 -8.32 19.53 -9.02
C GLN A 449 -7.47 18.64 -9.91
N ASN A 450 -7.88 17.39 -10.14
CA ASN A 450 -7.21 16.47 -11.06
C ASN A 450 -8.12 16.21 -12.26
N ASN A 451 -7.64 16.56 -13.46
CA ASN A 451 -8.31 16.29 -14.72
C ASN A 451 -7.64 15.10 -15.43
N LEU A 452 -8.30 13.95 -15.40
CA LEU A 452 -7.84 12.75 -16.10
C LEU A 452 -8.04 12.91 -17.61
N MET A 453 -6.93 13.00 -18.35
CA MET A 453 -6.97 13.05 -19.82
C MET A 453 -6.99 11.62 -20.36
N LEU A 454 -8.16 11.17 -20.81
CA LEU A 454 -8.35 9.87 -21.43
C LEU A 454 -8.15 9.97 -22.95
N GLY A 455 -7.42 9.02 -23.53
CA GLY A 455 -7.11 9.02 -24.97
C GLY A 455 -8.37 8.89 -25.83
N ALA A 456 -8.52 9.75 -26.83
CA ALA A 456 -9.61 9.63 -27.79
C ALA A 456 -9.46 8.35 -28.63
N ASP A 457 -10.59 7.78 -29.07
CA ASP A 457 -10.68 6.64 -30.00
C ASP A 457 -10.00 5.33 -29.54
N LYS A 458 -9.85 5.13 -28.23
CA LYS A 458 -9.33 3.88 -27.64
C LYS A 458 -10.30 3.33 -26.59
N ASN A 459 -10.39 2.01 -26.49
CA ASN A 459 -11.07 1.36 -25.37
C ASN A 459 -10.22 1.56 -24.11
N ILE A 460 -10.83 2.06 -23.03
CA ILE A 460 -10.16 2.36 -21.77
C ILE A 460 -10.80 1.52 -20.68
N THR A 461 -10.01 0.60 -20.12
CA THR A 461 -10.35 -0.13 -18.89
C THR A 461 -9.42 0.39 -17.80
N THR A 462 -9.96 1.14 -16.84
CA THR A 462 -9.18 1.69 -15.73
C THR A 462 -10.00 1.79 -14.46
N ARG A 463 -9.34 1.69 -13.31
CA ARG A 463 -9.92 1.93 -11.99
C ARG A 463 -9.26 3.16 -11.40
N ILE A 464 -10.04 4.22 -11.17
CA ILE A 464 -9.54 5.45 -10.55
C ILE A 464 -9.46 5.21 -9.03
N PRO A 465 -8.27 5.25 -8.41
CA PRO A 465 -8.13 5.01 -6.98
C PRO A 465 -8.77 6.13 -6.15
N ALA A 466 -9.32 5.77 -4.98
CA ALA A 466 -9.83 6.76 -4.05
C ALA A 466 -8.67 7.40 -3.28
N VAL A 467 -8.41 8.68 -3.51
CA VAL A 467 -7.39 9.45 -2.77
C VAL A 467 -7.97 9.87 -1.42
N LYS A 468 -7.30 9.48 -0.33
CA LYS A 468 -7.63 9.93 1.04
C LYS A 468 -6.48 10.80 1.58
N PRO A 469 -6.55 12.14 1.47
CA PRO A 469 -5.49 12.99 1.99
C PRO A 469 -5.45 12.92 3.53
N GLN A 470 -4.24 12.86 4.09
CA GLN A 470 -4.00 12.93 5.53
C GLN A 470 -3.39 14.29 5.88
N ALA A 471 -3.88 14.94 6.94
CA ALA A 471 -3.30 16.19 7.40
C ALA A 471 -1.97 15.93 8.13
N ASP A 472 -0.93 16.71 7.82
CA ASP A 472 0.33 16.69 8.56
C ASP A 472 0.08 17.10 10.01
N THR A 473 0.24 16.16 10.95
CA THR A 473 0.25 16.48 12.38
C THR A 473 1.57 17.14 12.73
N ALA A 474 1.61 18.48 12.73
CA ALA A 474 2.72 19.20 13.33
C ALA A 474 2.79 18.86 14.83
N LYS A 475 3.85 18.16 15.27
CA LYS A 475 4.12 18.00 16.71
C LYS A 475 4.18 19.39 17.35
N PRO A 476 3.49 19.64 18.48
CA PRO A 476 3.60 20.91 19.18
C PRO A 476 5.07 21.12 19.56
N LYS A 477 5.66 22.25 19.19
CA LYS A 477 6.97 22.66 19.71
C LYS A 477 6.84 22.76 21.23
N THR A 478 7.51 21.87 21.94
CA THR A 478 7.67 21.96 23.39
C THR A 478 8.29 23.32 23.72
N PRO A 479 7.74 24.09 24.67
CA PRO A 479 8.33 25.37 25.03
C PRO A 479 9.72 25.14 25.63
N ALA A 480 10.70 25.89 25.14
CA ALA A 480 12.06 25.89 25.68
C ALA A 480 12.01 26.20 27.19
N LYS A 481 12.64 25.34 28.01
CA LYS A 481 12.81 25.62 29.43
C LYS A 481 13.60 26.92 29.60
N PRO A 482 13.21 27.82 30.52
CA PRO A 482 13.96 29.02 30.78
C PRO A 482 15.31 28.65 31.43
N ASN A 483 16.39 29.23 30.92
CA ASN A 483 17.69 29.23 31.59
C ASN A 483 17.52 29.88 32.97
N GLY A 484 17.58 29.05 34.02
CA GLY A 484 17.63 29.47 35.40
C GLY A 484 19.04 29.30 35.95
N SER A 485 19.75 30.41 36.04
CA SER A 485 21.01 30.63 36.72
C SER A 485 20.93 30.40 38.23
N ARG A 486 21.80 29.54 38.79
CA ARG A 486 22.83 29.88 39.80
C ARG A 486 23.64 28.65 40.17
#